data_AF-A0A382K0L0-F1
#
_entry.id   AF-A0A382K0L0-F1
#
_cell.length_a   1.000
_cell.length_b   1.000
_cell.length_c   1.000
_cell.angle_alpha   90.00
_cell.angle_beta   90.00
_cell.angle_gamma   90.00
#
_symmetry.space_group_name_H-M   'P 1'
#
loop_
_entity.id
_entity.type
_entity.pdbx_description
1 polymer ?
#
loop_
_entity_poly.entity_id
_entity_poly.type
_entity_poly.pdbx_seq_one_letter_code
_entity_poly.pdbx_strand_id
1 'polypeptide(L)'
;VKLFIIILAVIALLGCGSAGSKFSLELPSARVETRTGPGADELLEKTRVVILGTGTPIPDAYRAGPGIAVVHKGETYLFDAGAGTVRNATVARYRYDIPSLYPTQICCAFITHMHSDHTLDLMELGYTMWWRRREGLKLWGPAGMGEMVAGMKATMLPDTRIRSSGTQPLPN
;
A
#
# COMPACT_ATOMS: atom_id res chain seq x y z
N VAL A 1 34.34 5.45 41.75
CA VAL A 1 32.86 5.49 41.86
C VAL A 1 32.15 6.00 40.59
N LYS A 2 32.76 6.83 39.74
CA LYS A 2 32.10 7.32 38.49
C LYS A 2 32.23 6.40 37.25
N LEU A 3 33.04 5.34 37.28
CA LEU A 3 33.32 4.51 36.10
C LEU A 3 32.47 3.22 35.99
N PHE A 4 31.83 2.79 37.08
CA PHE A 4 31.03 1.55 37.11
C PHE A 4 29.57 1.74 36.64
N ILE A 5 29.07 2.97 36.62
CA ILE A 5 27.67 3.27 36.24
C ILE A 5 27.50 3.33 34.70
N ILE A 6 28.58 3.57 33.95
CA ILE A 6 28.50 3.73 32.49
C ILE A 6 28.43 2.36 31.78
N ILE A 7 28.96 1.29 32.37
CA ILE A 7 29.00 -0.03 31.71
C ILE A 7 27.64 -0.76 31.80
N LEU A 8 26.84 -0.52 32.85
CA LEU A 8 25.50 -1.13 32.96
C LEU A 8 24.47 -0.56 31.97
N ALA A 9 24.63 0.70 31.54
CA ALA A 9 23.70 1.34 30.60
C ALA A 9 23.89 0.86 29.15
N VAL A 10 25.08 0.35 28.80
CA VAL A 10 25.39 -0.07 27.42
C VAL A 10 24.92 -1.50 27.13
N ILE A 11 24.87 -2.37 28.14
CA ILE A 11 24.44 -3.77 27.96
C ILE A 11 22.90 -3.88 27.81
N ALA A 12 22.13 -2.95 28.37
CA ALA A 12 20.67 -2.93 28.22
C ALA A 12 20.18 -2.48 26.83
N LEU A 13 21.03 -1.90 25.99
CA LEU A 13 20.67 -1.40 24.66
C LEU A 13 20.99 -2.40 23.52
N LEU A 14 21.62 -3.53 23.83
CA LEU A 14 22.06 -4.53 22.83
C LEU A 14 21.24 -5.83 22.86
N GLY A 15 20.17 -5.89 23.66
CA GLY A 15 19.40 -7.09 23.89
C GLY A 15 17.91 -6.90 23.75
N CYS A 16 17.42 -6.43 22.60
CA CYS A 16 16.01 -6.61 22.23
C CYS A 16 15.80 -8.06 21.74
N GLY A 17 16.23 -9.03 22.55
CA GLY A 17 15.95 -10.45 22.38
C GLY A 17 14.76 -10.79 23.25
N SER A 18 13.61 -10.99 22.62
CA SER A 18 12.32 -11.23 23.28
C SER A 18 12.28 -12.57 24.02
N ALA A 19 12.76 -12.58 25.26
CA ALA A 19 12.22 -13.47 26.27
C ALA A 19 11.19 -12.67 27.07
N GLY A 20 9.91 -12.77 26.67
CA GLY A 20 8.81 -12.04 27.30
C GLY A 20 8.80 -12.25 28.81
N SER A 21 8.88 -11.16 29.56
CA SER A 21 8.80 -11.20 31.02
C SER A 21 7.33 -11.26 31.44
N LYS A 22 7.03 -11.77 32.65
CA LYS A 22 5.66 -11.77 33.22
C LYS A 22 5.08 -10.36 33.44
N PHE A 23 5.87 -9.32 33.20
CA PHE A 23 5.51 -7.91 33.36
C PHE A 23 5.51 -7.13 32.05
N SER A 24 5.79 -7.78 30.90
CA SER A 24 5.68 -7.16 29.58
C SER A 24 4.34 -7.53 28.96
N LEU A 25 3.47 -6.53 28.79
CA LEU A 25 2.24 -6.63 28.02
C LEU A 25 2.51 -6.13 26.60
N GLU A 26 2.14 -6.90 25.58
CA GLU A 26 2.15 -6.42 24.19
C GLU A 26 0.97 -5.48 23.98
N LEU A 27 1.25 -4.24 23.57
CA LEU A 27 0.23 -3.34 23.06
C LEU A 27 0.09 -3.57 21.55
N PRO A 28 -1.13 -3.62 21.00
CA PRO A 28 -1.31 -3.58 19.55
C PRO A 28 -0.78 -2.24 19.03
N SER A 29 0.41 -2.26 18.44
CA SER A 29 0.94 -1.14 17.66
C SER A 29 0.59 -1.32 16.19
N ALA A 30 0.60 -0.23 15.43
CA ALA A 30 0.40 -0.28 13.98
C ALA A 30 1.46 -1.22 13.36
N ARG A 31 1.03 -2.42 12.95
CA ARG A 31 1.88 -3.33 12.19
C ARG A 31 1.91 -2.85 10.74
N VAL A 32 3.11 -2.66 10.21
CA VAL A 32 3.28 -2.58 8.75
C VAL A 32 2.83 -3.94 8.20
N GLU A 33 1.77 -3.98 7.39
CA GLU A 33 1.31 -5.21 6.75
C GLU A 33 2.35 -5.70 5.74
N THR A 34 3.29 -6.52 6.21
CA THR A 34 4.28 -7.20 5.37
C THR A 34 3.73 -8.54 4.92
N ARG A 35 2.82 -8.51 3.95
CA ARG A 35 2.36 -9.73 3.26
C ARG A 35 3.41 -10.12 2.22
N THR A 36 3.91 -11.34 2.32
CA THR A 36 4.91 -11.92 1.39
C THR A 36 4.26 -12.65 0.21
N GLY A 37 2.94 -12.83 0.22
CA GLY A 37 2.20 -13.47 -0.86
C GLY A 37 0.89 -14.08 -0.35
N PRO A 38 0.14 -14.76 -1.22
CA PRO A 38 -1.08 -15.47 -0.85
C PRO A 38 -0.81 -16.61 0.13
N GLY A 39 -1.62 -16.70 1.19
CA GLY A 39 -1.69 -17.89 2.04
C GLY A 39 -2.39 -19.07 1.37
N ALA A 40 -2.28 -20.27 1.95
CA ALA A 40 -2.90 -21.49 1.42
C ALA A 40 -4.42 -21.33 1.26
N ASP A 41 -5.09 -20.71 2.25
CA ASP A 41 -6.53 -20.48 2.21
C ASP A 41 -6.92 -19.56 1.05
N GLU A 42 -6.16 -18.49 0.82
CA GLU A 42 -6.42 -17.55 -0.27
C GLU A 42 -6.26 -18.15 -1.68
N LEU A 43 -5.44 -19.19 -1.81
CA LEU A 43 -5.28 -19.93 -3.06
C LEU A 43 -6.47 -20.84 -3.36
N LEU A 44 -7.19 -21.28 -2.32
CA LEU A 44 -8.37 -22.12 -2.41
C LEU A 44 -9.67 -21.31 -2.52
N GLU A 45 -9.63 -20.04 -2.11
CA GLU A 45 -10.76 -19.12 -2.21
C GLU A 45 -11.25 -18.93 -3.65
N LYS A 46 -12.57 -18.74 -3.78
CA LYS A 46 -13.18 -18.43 -5.08
C LYS A 46 -12.75 -17.04 -5.53
N THR A 47 -12.70 -16.83 -6.84
CA THR A 47 -12.51 -15.49 -7.41
C THR A 47 -13.59 -14.55 -6.89
N ARG A 48 -13.19 -13.38 -6.39
CA ARG A 48 -14.09 -12.32 -5.92
C ARG A 48 -13.98 -11.11 -6.84
N VAL A 49 -15.12 -10.45 -7.07
CA VAL A 49 -15.17 -9.13 -7.71
C VAL A 49 -15.65 -8.15 -6.66
N VAL A 50 -14.87 -7.11 -6.43
CA VAL A 50 -15.16 -6.07 -5.45
C VAL A 50 -15.35 -4.76 -6.19
N ILE A 51 -16.55 -4.21 -6.11
CA ILE A 51 -16.87 -2.91 -6.71
C ILE A 51 -16.38 -1.83 -5.74
N LEU A 52 -15.32 -1.13 -6.13
CA LEU A 52 -14.69 -0.09 -5.32
C LEU A 52 -15.26 1.29 -5.63
N GLY A 53 -15.75 1.51 -6.84
CA GLY A 53 -16.40 2.76 -7.21
C GLY A 53 -17.26 2.63 -8.46
N THR A 54 -18.30 3.46 -8.53
CA THR A 54 -19.33 3.46 -9.59
C THR A 54 -19.74 4.88 -9.97
N GLY A 55 -18.92 5.87 -9.60
CA GLY A 55 -19.09 7.27 -9.94
C GLY A 55 -18.77 7.55 -11.40
N THR A 56 -18.81 8.82 -11.75
CA THR A 56 -18.53 9.35 -13.10
C THR A 56 -17.63 10.58 -12.93
N PRO A 57 -17.32 11.35 -13.99
CA PRO A 57 -16.59 12.62 -13.84
C PRO A 57 -17.32 13.66 -12.98
N ILE A 58 -18.63 13.48 -12.73
CA ILE A 58 -19.40 14.36 -11.85
C ILE A 58 -19.11 13.96 -10.39
N PRO A 59 -18.53 14.86 -9.57
CA PRO A 59 -18.22 14.54 -8.18
C PRO A 59 -19.48 14.20 -7.38
N ASP A 60 -19.41 13.10 -6.63
CA ASP A 60 -20.48 12.60 -5.78
C ASP A 60 -19.90 12.19 -4.42
N ALA A 61 -20.48 12.69 -3.32
CA ALA A 61 -20.00 12.44 -1.97
C ALA A 61 -20.11 10.96 -1.53
N TYR A 62 -20.96 10.18 -2.20
CA TYR A 62 -21.27 8.79 -1.87
C TYR A 62 -20.75 7.79 -2.91
N ARG A 63 -20.23 8.26 -4.06
CA ARG A 63 -19.69 7.41 -5.13
C ARG A 63 -18.28 7.82 -5.50
N ALA A 64 -17.32 6.96 -5.14
CA ALA A 64 -15.96 7.03 -5.70
C ALA A 64 -16.01 6.84 -7.23
N GLY A 65 -15.01 7.39 -7.93
CA GLY A 65 -14.84 7.18 -9.37
C GLY A 65 -14.70 5.71 -9.75
N PRO A 66 -14.81 5.34 -11.03
CA PRO A 66 -14.72 3.97 -11.50
C PRO A 66 -13.53 3.19 -10.94
N GLY A 67 -13.81 2.02 -10.38
CA GLY A 67 -12.79 1.14 -9.83
C GLY A 67 -13.38 -0.23 -9.48
N ILE A 68 -12.79 -1.30 -10.03
CA ILE A 68 -13.19 -2.68 -9.76
C ILE A 68 -11.95 -3.49 -9.42
N ALA A 69 -11.96 -4.22 -8.30
CA ALA A 69 -10.92 -5.18 -7.99
C ALA A 69 -11.39 -6.60 -8.26
N VAL A 70 -10.62 -7.36 -9.05
CA VAL A 70 -10.77 -8.80 -9.20
C VAL A 70 -9.72 -9.46 -8.32
N VAL A 71 -10.15 -10.26 -7.35
CA VAL A 71 -9.28 -10.98 -6.43
C VAL A 71 -9.25 -12.44 -6.84
N HIS A 72 -8.10 -12.94 -7.26
CA HIS A 72 -7.93 -14.32 -7.73
C HIS A 72 -6.66 -14.91 -7.16
N LYS A 73 -6.76 -16.10 -6.54
CA LYS A 73 -5.64 -16.80 -5.89
C LYS A 73 -4.85 -15.88 -4.95
N GLY A 74 -5.58 -15.15 -4.11
CA GLY A 74 -5.05 -14.14 -3.21
C GLY A 74 -4.50 -12.87 -3.87
N GLU A 75 -4.34 -12.77 -5.18
CA GLU A 75 -3.81 -11.55 -5.82
C GLU A 75 -4.94 -10.60 -6.26
N THR A 76 -4.69 -9.29 -6.18
CA THR A 76 -5.63 -8.26 -6.63
C THR A 76 -5.22 -7.67 -7.99
N TYR A 77 -6.16 -7.70 -8.93
CA TYR A 77 -6.09 -7.06 -10.23
C TYR A 77 -7.10 -5.90 -10.25
N LEU A 78 -6.60 -4.68 -10.25
CA LEU A 78 -7.41 -3.47 -10.22
C LEU A 78 -7.73 -3.02 -11.65
N PHE A 79 -8.99 -2.72 -11.93
CA PHE A 79 -9.47 -2.17 -13.18
C PHE A 79 -10.00 -0.76 -12.93
N ASP A 80 -9.33 0.22 -13.54
CA ASP A 80 -9.44 1.66 -13.28
C ASP A 80 -9.11 2.06 -11.83
N ALA A 81 -8.67 3.31 -11.68
CA ALA A 81 -8.32 3.91 -10.40
C ALA A 81 -8.89 5.33 -10.34
N GLY A 82 -10.21 5.42 -10.33
CA GLY A 82 -10.92 6.66 -10.12
C GLY A 82 -10.80 7.18 -8.69
N ALA A 83 -10.95 8.49 -8.51
CA ALA A 83 -10.78 9.14 -7.21
C ALA A 83 -11.57 8.42 -6.09
N GLY A 84 -10.87 8.02 -5.03
CA GLY A 84 -11.44 7.31 -3.87
C GLY A 84 -11.44 5.78 -3.98
N THR A 85 -10.98 5.20 -5.10
CA THR A 85 -10.84 3.75 -5.28
C THR A 85 -9.89 3.13 -4.26
N VAL A 86 -8.74 3.73 -4.00
CA VAL A 86 -7.73 3.26 -3.03
C VAL A 86 -8.28 3.31 -1.60
N ARG A 87 -9.03 4.37 -1.27
CA ARG A 87 -9.75 4.47 0.01
C ARG A 87 -10.74 3.31 0.17
N ASN A 88 -11.55 3.07 -0.85
CA ASN A 88 -12.55 1.99 -0.79
C ASN A 88 -11.92 0.60 -0.81
N ALA A 89 -10.78 0.41 -1.49
CA ALA A 89 -9.98 -0.82 -1.41
C ALA A 89 -9.49 -1.06 0.02
N THR A 90 -8.99 -0.01 0.69
CA THR A 90 -8.55 -0.07 2.10
C THR A 90 -9.72 -0.40 3.04
N VAL A 91 -10.90 0.19 2.82
CA VAL A 91 -12.10 -0.16 3.60
C VAL A 91 -12.49 -1.62 3.38
N ALA A 92 -12.51 -2.09 2.12
CA ALA A 92 -12.86 -3.46 1.77
C ALA A 92 -11.86 -4.48 2.33
N ARG A 93 -10.55 -4.15 2.29
CA ARG A 93 -9.46 -4.92 2.92
C ARG A 93 -9.79 -5.29 4.36
N TYR A 94 -10.18 -4.31 5.17
CA TYR A 94 -10.45 -4.52 6.60
C TYR A 94 -11.84 -5.08 6.86
N ARG A 95 -12.85 -4.64 6.10
CA ARG A 95 -14.24 -5.08 6.30
C ARG A 95 -14.48 -6.53 5.92
N TYR A 96 -13.79 -7.03 4.89
CA TYR A 96 -14.01 -8.36 4.32
C TYR A 96 -12.78 -9.26 4.42
N ASP A 97 -11.77 -8.84 5.18
CA ASP A 97 -10.48 -9.51 5.34
C ASP A 97 -9.88 -9.99 4.01
N ILE A 98 -9.57 -9.02 3.13
CA ILE A 98 -9.00 -9.28 1.80
C ILE A 98 -7.60 -8.67 1.73
N PRO A 99 -6.53 -9.38 2.15
CA PRO A 99 -5.25 -8.74 2.37
C PRO A 99 -4.59 -8.14 1.14
N SER A 100 -4.89 -8.65 -0.04
CA SER A 100 -4.40 -8.08 -1.29
C SER A 100 -5.06 -6.77 -1.72
N LEU A 101 -6.15 -6.34 -1.08
CA LEU A 101 -6.75 -5.01 -1.30
C LEU A 101 -6.03 -3.89 -0.53
N TYR A 102 -5.10 -4.22 0.36
CA TYR A 102 -4.26 -3.18 0.98
C TYR A 102 -3.40 -2.51 -0.12
N PRO A 103 -3.24 -1.17 -0.14
CA PRO A 103 -2.66 -0.48 -1.31
C PRO A 103 -1.29 -0.98 -1.75
N THR A 104 -0.40 -1.34 -0.81
CA THR A 104 0.93 -1.88 -1.13
C THR A 104 0.92 -3.31 -1.65
N GLN A 105 -0.22 -4.02 -1.56
CA GLN A 105 -0.40 -5.41 -1.99
C GLN A 105 -1.11 -5.53 -3.34
N ILE A 106 -1.67 -4.44 -3.87
CA ILE A 106 -2.22 -4.40 -5.22
C ILE A 106 -1.05 -4.46 -6.21
N CYS A 107 -0.89 -5.61 -6.87
CA CYS A 107 0.22 -5.86 -7.80
C CYS A 107 0.03 -5.17 -9.15
N CYS A 108 -1.22 -5.00 -9.56
CA CYS A 108 -1.59 -4.95 -10.95
C CYS A 108 -2.77 -3.99 -11.15
N ALA A 109 -2.62 -3.03 -12.05
CA ALA A 109 -3.67 -2.07 -12.42
C ALA A 109 -3.83 -2.00 -13.95
N PHE A 110 -5.09 -2.01 -14.41
CA PHE A 110 -5.48 -1.96 -15.82
C PHE A 110 -6.37 -0.75 -16.02
N ILE A 111 -5.94 0.20 -16.84
CA ILE A 111 -6.69 1.42 -17.14
C ILE A 111 -7.38 1.26 -18.48
N THR A 112 -8.69 1.45 -18.49
CA THR A 112 -9.52 1.27 -19.68
C THR A 112 -9.30 2.39 -20.68
N HIS A 113 -9.25 3.64 -20.22
CA HIS A 113 -9.00 4.82 -21.04
C HIS A 113 -8.49 6.00 -20.18
N MET A 114 -8.04 7.09 -20.82
CA MET A 114 -7.31 8.20 -20.17
C MET A 114 -8.22 9.35 -19.72
N HIS A 115 -9.46 9.08 -19.31
CA HIS A 115 -10.24 10.10 -18.60
C HIS A 115 -9.81 10.18 -17.12
N SER A 116 -9.91 11.38 -16.56
CA SER A 116 -9.48 11.69 -15.19
C SER A 116 -10.21 10.85 -14.16
N ASP A 117 -11.51 10.62 -14.36
CA ASP A 117 -12.33 9.85 -13.43
C ASP A 117 -11.92 8.38 -13.37
N HIS A 118 -11.12 7.87 -14.31
CA HIS A 118 -10.53 6.52 -14.28
C HIS A 118 -9.09 6.48 -13.78
N THR A 119 -8.43 7.64 -13.57
CA THR A 119 -6.97 7.71 -13.39
C THR A 119 -6.51 8.54 -12.19
N LEU A 120 -7.36 9.37 -11.59
CA LEU A 120 -6.96 10.31 -10.52
C LEU A 120 -6.34 9.64 -9.28
N ASP A 121 -6.72 8.39 -8.97
CA ASP A 121 -6.18 7.65 -7.82
C ASP A 121 -4.90 6.87 -8.16
N LEU A 122 -4.39 6.92 -9.40
CA LEU A 122 -3.14 6.25 -9.76
C LEU A 122 -1.93 6.82 -9.01
N MET A 123 -1.95 8.12 -8.72
CA MET A 123 -0.92 8.77 -7.91
C MET A 123 -0.92 8.22 -6.48
N GLU A 124 -2.08 8.15 -5.86
CA GLU A 124 -2.24 7.57 -4.53
C GLU A 124 -1.79 6.09 -4.52
N LEU A 125 -2.26 5.29 -5.48
CA LEU A 125 -1.89 3.88 -5.57
C LEU A 125 -0.37 3.67 -5.79
N GLY A 126 0.25 4.51 -6.61
CA GLY A 126 1.65 4.41 -6.97
C GLY A 126 2.62 4.87 -5.87
N TYR A 127 2.22 5.85 -5.06
CA TYR A 127 3.11 6.49 -4.08
C TYR A 127 2.78 6.17 -2.62
N THR A 128 1.60 5.63 -2.32
CA THR A 128 1.30 5.20 -0.94
C THR A 128 2.21 4.07 -0.52
N MET A 129 3.09 4.40 0.45
CA MET A 129 4.08 3.48 1.03
C MET A 129 4.90 2.76 -0.05
N TRP A 130 5.25 3.46 -1.13
CA TRP A 130 5.90 2.87 -2.33
C TRP A 130 7.18 2.08 -1.99
N TRP A 131 7.93 2.52 -0.98
CA TRP A 131 9.15 1.87 -0.50
C TRP A 131 8.92 0.62 0.35
N ARG A 132 7.69 0.34 0.76
CA ARG A 132 7.28 -0.90 1.43
C ARG A 132 6.65 -1.90 0.47
N ARG A 133 6.48 -1.55 -0.81
CA ARG A 133 6.07 -2.51 -1.82
C ARG A 133 7.22 -3.50 -2.05
N ARG A 134 6.93 -4.80 -1.98
CA ARG A 134 7.92 -5.83 -2.33
C ARG A 134 8.21 -5.83 -3.82
N GLU A 135 7.17 -5.71 -4.62
CA GLU A 135 7.22 -5.69 -6.07
C GLU A 135 6.61 -4.38 -6.57
N GLY A 136 7.16 -3.85 -7.67
CA GLY A 136 6.61 -2.65 -8.30
C GLY A 136 5.17 -2.87 -8.79
N LEU A 137 4.34 -1.83 -8.71
CA LEU A 137 3.01 -1.82 -9.33
C LEU A 137 3.17 -1.99 -10.84
N LYS A 138 2.54 -3.02 -11.40
CA LYS A 138 2.45 -3.23 -12.84
C LYS A 138 1.21 -2.52 -13.36
N LEU A 139 1.39 -1.71 -14.40
CA LEU A 139 0.35 -0.87 -14.97
C LEU A 139 0.18 -1.17 -16.46
N TRP A 140 -1.05 -1.42 -16.87
CA TRP A 140 -1.45 -1.60 -18.27
C TRP A 140 -2.48 -0.54 -18.62
N GLY A 141 -2.45 -0.05 -19.85
CA GLY A 141 -3.40 0.95 -20.32
C GLY A 141 -3.20 1.33 -21.78
N PRO A 142 -3.98 2.29 -22.30
CA PRO A 142 -3.89 2.74 -23.69
C PRO A 142 -2.64 3.59 -23.96
N ALA A 143 -2.49 4.04 -25.21
CA ALA A 143 -1.52 5.07 -25.58
C ALA A 143 -1.67 6.32 -24.68
N GLY A 144 -0.54 6.98 -24.36
CA GLY A 144 -0.47 8.10 -23.42
C GLY A 144 -0.15 7.71 -21.97
N MET A 145 -0.23 6.43 -21.60
CA MET A 145 0.10 5.98 -20.24
C MET A 145 1.56 6.28 -19.84
N GLY A 146 2.50 6.16 -20.78
CA GLY A 146 3.90 6.46 -20.54
C GLY A 146 4.15 7.93 -20.17
N GLU A 147 3.43 8.86 -20.83
CA GLU A 147 3.50 10.29 -20.55
C GLU A 147 2.92 10.62 -19.17
N MET A 148 1.77 10.03 -18.83
CA MET A 148 1.18 10.15 -17.50
C MET A 148 2.15 9.67 -16.41
N VAL A 149 2.71 8.47 -16.54
CA VAL A 149 3.68 7.92 -15.57
C VAL A 149 4.93 8.80 -15.46
N ALA A 150 5.43 9.36 -16.57
CA ALA A 150 6.55 10.30 -16.53
C ALA A 150 6.20 11.58 -15.76
N GLY A 151 5.01 12.15 -15.99
CA GLY A 151 4.50 13.30 -15.25
C GLY A 151 4.29 13.02 -13.75
N MET A 152 3.78 11.83 -13.41
CA MET A 152 3.64 11.37 -12.03
C MET A 152 5.00 11.33 -11.32
N LYS A 153 6.02 10.75 -11.97
CA LYS A 153 7.40 10.71 -11.46
C LYS A 153 7.99 12.10 -11.27
N ALA A 154 7.80 13.00 -12.22
CA ALA A 154 8.27 14.38 -12.12
C ALA A 154 7.62 15.11 -10.93
N THR A 155 6.30 14.94 -10.76
CA THR A 155 5.52 15.56 -9.69
C THR A 155 5.96 15.08 -8.31
N MET A 156 6.26 13.78 -8.16
CA MET A 156 6.64 13.17 -6.88
C MET A 156 8.15 13.16 -6.61
N LEU A 157 8.95 13.76 -7.48
CA LEU A 157 10.40 13.84 -7.29
C LEU A 157 10.81 14.53 -5.96
N PRO A 158 10.15 15.61 -5.49
CA PRO A 158 10.48 16.20 -4.20
C PRO A 158 10.24 15.27 -3.00
N ASP A 159 9.09 14.56 -2.94
CA ASP A 159 8.79 13.59 -1.87
C ASP A 159 9.79 12.43 -1.90
N THR A 160 9.98 11.82 -3.07
CA THR A 160 10.87 10.66 -3.20
C THR A 160 12.31 10.99 -2.84
N ARG A 161 12.80 12.21 -3.14
CA ARG A 161 14.12 12.70 -2.72
C ARG A 161 14.22 12.83 -1.20
N ILE A 162 13.23 13.45 -0.55
CA ILE A 162 13.22 13.58 0.92
C ILE A 162 13.25 12.21 1.59
N ARG A 163 12.53 11.23 1.03
CA ARG A 163 12.47 9.86 1.57
C ARG A 163 13.71 9.01 1.27
N SER A 164 14.49 9.33 0.24
CA SER A 164 15.69 8.56 -0.12
C SER A 164 16.98 9.14 0.45
N SER A 165 17.07 10.46 0.54
CA SER A 165 18.32 11.15 0.93
C SER A 165 18.10 12.35 1.86
N GLY A 166 16.88 12.56 2.34
CA GLY A 166 16.55 13.63 3.27
C GLY A 166 16.86 13.28 4.73
N THR A 167 16.21 13.99 5.66
CA THR A 167 16.43 13.88 7.11
C THR A 167 15.90 12.58 7.72
N GLN A 168 15.06 11.85 7.00
CA GLN A 168 14.48 10.56 7.41
C GLN A 168 14.60 9.56 6.24
N PRO A 169 15.84 9.18 5.85
CA PRO A 169 16.04 8.32 4.71
C PRO A 169 15.51 6.92 5.00
N LEU A 170 14.88 6.33 4.01
CA LEU A 170 14.43 4.94 4.07
C LEU A 170 15.65 4.02 3.98
N PRO A 171 15.73 2.98 4.82
CA PRO A 171 16.76 1.97 4.68
C PRO A 171 16.52 1.19 3.38
N ASN A 172 17.56 1.13 2.53
CA ASN A 172 17.58 0.30 1.32
C ASN A 172 17.64 -1.18 1.69
#